data_AF-A0A958MT32-F1
#
_entry.id   AF-A0A958MT32-F1
#
_cell.length_a   1.000
_cell.length_b   1.000
_cell.length_c   1.000
_cell.angle_alpha   90.00
_cell.angle_beta   90.00
_cell.angle_gamma   90.00
#
_symmetry.space_group_name_H-M   'P 1'
#
loop_
_entity.id
_entity.type
_entity.pdbx_description
1 polymer ?
#
loop_
_entity_poly.entity_id
_entity_poly.type
_entity_poly.pdbx_seq_one_letter_code
_entity_poly.pdbx_strand_id
1 'polypeptide(L)'
;MIGELMKLYNAGGNWMHLISVTSLLGIAIIIERFMVLTAAANIKKDEVLNHINSYILQGNLEKAIAVTSQVKNPLTNIVRAGLMAVANNG
;
A
#
# COMPACT_ATOMS: atom_id res chain seq x y z
N MET A 1 3.08 -19.81 -35.82
CA MET A 1 3.31 -19.54 -34.38
C MET A 1 2.08 -19.85 -33.52
N ILE A 2 0.95 -19.14 -33.66
CA ILE A 2 -0.27 -19.41 -32.84
C ILE A 2 -0.85 -20.82 -33.11
N GLY A 3 -0.79 -21.30 -34.35
CA GLY A 3 -1.24 -22.66 -34.71
C GLY A 3 -0.38 -23.80 -34.14
N GLU A 4 0.90 -23.58 -33.83
CA GLU A 4 1.73 -24.59 -33.17
C GLU A 4 1.45 -24.64 -31.67
N LEU A 5 1.23 -23.49 -31.04
CA LEU A 5 0.80 -23.42 -29.64
C LEU A 5 -0.52 -24.16 -29.41
N MET A 6 -1.45 -24.09 -30.36
CA MET A 6 -2.72 -24.82 -30.28
C MET A 6 -2.55 -26.35 -30.39
N LYS A 7 -1.58 -26.81 -31.19
CA LYS A 7 -1.25 -28.25 -31.28
C LYS A 7 -0.60 -28.76 -30.00
N LEU A 8 0.35 -28.01 -29.46
CA LEU A 8 0.94 -28.27 -28.13
C LEU A 8 -0.12 -28.23 -27.02
N TYR A 9 -1.11 -27.33 -27.15
CA TYR A 9 -2.19 -27.22 -26.18
C TYR A 9 -3.07 -28.47 -26.16
N ASN A 10 -3.47 -28.92 -27.34
CA ASN A 10 -4.31 -30.11 -27.47
C ASN A 10 -3.53 -31.40 -27.12
N ALA A 11 -2.21 -31.42 -27.37
CA ALA A 11 -1.33 -32.54 -27.00
C ALA A 11 -1.12 -32.68 -25.48
N GLY A 12 -1.22 -31.57 -24.72
CA GLY A 12 -1.13 -31.57 -23.26
C GLY A 12 -2.36 -32.17 -22.54
N GLY A 13 -3.46 -32.39 -23.26
CA GLY A 13 -4.69 -32.99 -22.73
C GLY A 13 -5.36 -32.17 -21.63
N ASN A 14 -6.32 -32.79 -20.91
CA ASN A 14 -7.16 -32.11 -19.91
C ASN A 14 -6.40 -31.38 -18.80
N TRP A 15 -5.19 -31.83 -18.44
CA TRP A 15 -4.35 -31.22 -17.42
C TRP A 15 -3.89 -29.81 -17.78
N MET A 16 -3.90 -29.47 -19.07
CA MET A 16 -3.45 -28.18 -19.52
C MET A 16 -4.45 -27.05 -19.21
N HIS A 17 -5.74 -27.39 -19.14
CA HIS A 17 -6.77 -26.46 -18.65
C HIS A 17 -6.51 -26.05 -17.20
N LEU A 18 -6.09 -26.98 -16.33
CA LEU A 18 -5.80 -26.71 -14.92
C LEU A 18 -4.66 -25.69 -14.73
N ILE A 19 -3.59 -25.83 -15.52
CA ILE A 19 -2.45 -24.91 -15.48
C ILE A 19 -2.89 -23.52 -15.96
N SER A 20 -3.71 -23.45 -17.01
CA SER A 20 -4.22 -22.16 -17.51
C SER A 20 -5.13 -21.45 -16.49
N VAL A 21 -5.95 -22.19 -15.75
CA VAL A 21 -6.79 -21.64 -14.67
C VAL A 21 -5.93 -21.15 -13.51
N THR A 22 -4.93 -21.94 -13.08
CA THR A 22 -4.02 -21.55 -12.00
C THR A 22 -3.20 -20.32 -12.35
N SER A 23 -2.76 -20.20 -13.61
CA SER A 23 -2.07 -19.02 -14.12
C SER A 23 -2.95 -17.78 -14.09
N LEU A 24 -4.23 -17.90 -14.45
CA LEU A 24 -5.20 -16.80 -14.39
C LEU A 24 -5.43 -16.33 -12.94
N LEU A 25 -5.61 -17.27 -12.01
CA LEU A 25 -5.74 -16.96 -10.58
C LEU A 25 -4.48 -16.30 -10.01
N GLY A 26 -3.30 -16.75 -10.42
CA GLY A 26 -2.04 -16.12 -10.02
C GLY A 26 -1.96 -14.66 -10.46
N ILE A 27 -2.37 -14.34 -11.69
CA ILE A 27 -2.41 -12.97 -12.20
C ILE A 27 -3.42 -12.12 -11.42
N ALA A 28 -4.60 -12.66 -11.09
CA ALA A 28 -5.61 -11.95 -10.31
C ALA A 28 -5.05 -11.53 -8.93
N ILE A 29 -4.38 -12.44 -8.22
CA ILE A 29 -3.77 -12.17 -6.91
C ILE A 29 -2.66 -11.10 -7.02
N ILE A 30 -1.86 -11.15 -8.09
CA ILE A 30 -0.81 -10.15 -8.34
C ILE A 30 -1.43 -8.76 -8.50
N ILE A 31 -2.53 -8.64 -9.26
CA ILE A 31 -3.22 -7.36 -9.47
C ILE A 31 -3.80 -6.83 -8.16
N GLU A 32 -4.46 -7.67 -7.36
CA GLU A 32 -4.98 -7.27 -6.05
C GLU A 32 -3.85 -6.75 -5.15
N ARG A 33 -2.70 -7.45 -5.10
CA ARG A 33 -1.54 -6.99 -4.34
C ARG A 33 -0.98 -5.67 -4.84
N PHE A 34 -0.92 -5.48 -6.17
CA PHE A 34 -0.45 -4.24 -6.77
C PHE A 34 -1.37 -3.06 -6.45
N MET A 35 -2.69 -3.26 -6.49
CA MET A 35 -3.66 -2.24 -6.10
C MET A 35 -3.55 -1.88 -4.62
N VAL A 36 -3.39 -2.85 -3.72
CA VAL A 36 -3.21 -2.58 -2.28
C VAL A 36 -1.91 -1.81 -2.02
N LEU A 37 -0.81 -2.19 -2.67
CA LEU A 37 0.47 -1.49 -2.52
C LEU A 37 0.41 -0.07 -3.09
N THR A 38 -0.20 0.12 -4.26
CA THR A 38 -0.31 1.46 -4.86
C THR A 38 -1.28 2.34 -4.08
N ALA A 39 -2.40 1.81 -3.59
CA ALA A 39 -3.30 2.53 -2.68
C ALA A 39 -2.61 2.94 -1.37
N ALA A 40 -1.79 2.06 -0.78
CA ALA A 40 -0.99 2.39 0.40
C ALA A 40 0.15 3.39 0.11
N ALA A 41 0.69 3.40 -1.12
CA ALA A 41 1.81 4.24 -1.50
C ALA A 41 1.41 5.65 -2.00
N ASN A 42 0.24 5.82 -2.62
CA ASN A 42 -0.21 7.06 -3.27
C ASN A 42 -0.79 8.12 -2.34
N ILE A 43 -0.76 7.91 -1.03
CA ILE A 43 -1.22 8.95 -0.11
C ILE A 43 -0.15 10.04 -0.06
N LYS A 44 -0.53 11.30 -0.27
CA LYS A 44 0.34 12.48 -0.33
C LYS A 44 1.16 12.68 0.96
N LYS A 45 2.27 11.92 1.07
CA LYS A 45 3.13 11.87 2.25
C LYS A 45 3.70 13.26 2.56
N ASP A 46 4.12 13.98 1.53
CA ASP A 46 4.79 15.27 1.67
C ASP A 46 3.86 16.39 2.14
N GLU A 47 2.61 16.41 1.66
CA GLU A 47 1.64 17.44 2.04
C GLU A 47 1.21 17.30 3.51
N VAL A 48 1.00 16.07 3.97
CA VAL A 48 0.66 15.76 5.36
C VAL A 48 1.85 16.05 6.28
N LEU A 49 3.07 15.68 5.90
CA LEU A 49 4.29 15.95 6.68
C LEU A 49 4.58 17.45 6.80
N ASN A 50 4.40 18.22 5.72
CA ASN A 50 4.57 19.68 5.75
C ASN A 50 3.55 20.35 6.68
N HIS A 51 2.31 19.89 6.70
CA HIS A 51 1.30 20.36 7.65
C HIS A 51 1.70 20.06 9.10
N ILE A 52 2.20 18.86 9.39
CA ILE A 52 2.63 18.50 10.75
C ILE A 52 3.83 19.34 11.20
N ASN A 53 4.82 19.52 10.33
CA ASN A 53 6.00 20.34 10.61
C ASN A 53 5.63 21.81 10.91
N SER A 54 4.67 22.39 10.19
CA SER A 54 4.25 23.78 10.46
C SER A 54 3.58 23.92 11.84
N TYR A 55 2.80 22.94 12.30
CA TYR A 55 2.22 22.95 13.65
C TYR A 55 3.25 22.75 14.77
N ILE A 56 4.27 21.91 14.53
CA ILE A 56 5.38 21.73 15.48
C ILE A 56 6.19 23.04 15.61
N LEU A 57 6.49 23.71 14.49
CA LEU A 57 7.21 24.98 14.49
C LEU A 57 6.44 26.12 15.18
N GLN A 58 5.12 26.06 15.18
CA GLN A 58 4.26 27.00 15.92
C GLN A 58 4.21 26.71 17.43
N GLY A 59 4.92 25.68 17.92
CA GLY A 59 4.95 25.30 19.34
C GLY A 59 3.66 24.64 19.83
N ASN A 60 2.72 24.29 18.94
CA ASN A 60 1.44 23.69 19.30
C ASN A 60 1.46 22.18 19.03
N LEU A 61 2.08 21.44 19.95
CA LEU A 61 2.22 19.99 19.86
C LEU A 61 0.87 19.26 19.89
N GLU A 62 -0.10 19.77 20.66
CA GLU A 62 -1.44 19.16 20.76
C GLU A 62 -2.19 19.17 19.43
N LYS A 63 -2.14 20.29 18.68
CA LYS A 63 -2.73 20.37 17.34
C LYS A 63 -2.02 19.45 16.35
N ALA A 64 -0.70 19.30 16.45
CA ALA A 64 0.05 18.34 15.62
C ALA A 64 -0.39 16.89 15.90
N ILE A 65 -0.64 16.53 17.16
CA ILE A 65 -1.16 15.21 17.55
C ILE A 65 -2.61 15.01 17.05
N ALA A 66 -3.45 16.04 17.12
CA ALA A 66 -4.82 15.97 16.61
C ALA A 66 -4.86 15.75 15.08
N VAL A 67 -4.05 16.48 14.32
CA VAL A 67 -3.95 16.36 12.85
C VAL A 67 -3.40 15.00 12.43
N THR A 68 -2.38 14.50 13.14
CA THR A 68 -1.84 13.14 12.90
C THR A 68 -2.85 12.03 13.25
N SER A 69 -3.80 12.28 14.16
CA SER A 69 -4.84 11.30 14.53
C SER A 69 -5.98 11.18 13.50
N GLN A 70 -6.26 12.26 12.76
CA GLN A 70 -7.34 12.29 11.77
C GLN A 70 -7.00 11.50 10.51
N VAL A 71 -5.71 11.41 10.17
CA VAL A 71 -5.22 10.68 8.99
C VAL A 71 -4.61 9.36 9.44
N LYS A 72 -5.34 8.25 9.28
CA LYS A 72 -4.87 6.90 9.63
C LYS A 72 -3.94 6.33 8.55
N ASN A 73 -2.68 6.74 8.58
CA ASN A 73 -1.62 6.18 7.73
C ASN A 73 -0.47 5.62 8.58
N PRO A 74 0.32 4.67 8.02
CA PRO A 74 1.52 4.16 8.69
C PRO A 74 2.48 5.29 9.10
N LEU A 75 2.65 6.30 8.25
CA LEU A 75 3.52 7.45 8.51
C LEU A 75 3.02 8.33 9.66
N THR A 76 1.75 8.71 9.67
CA THR A 76 1.18 9.53 10.76
C THR A 76 1.16 8.77 12.07
N ASN A 77 1.01 7.45 12.07
CA ASN A 77 1.07 6.62 13.28
C ASN A 77 2.48 6.61 13.90
N ILE A 78 3.52 6.52 13.06
CA ILE A 78 4.93 6.61 13.51
C ILE A 78 5.23 8.02 14.04
N VAL A 79 4.86 9.08 13.30
CA VAL A 79 5.10 10.47 13.70
C VAL A 79 4.37 10.81 15.00
N ARG A 80 3.12 10.35 15.16
CA ARG A 80 2.34 10.49 16.40
C ARG A 80 3.02 9.79 17.57
N ALA A 81 3.50 8.55 17.40
CA ALA A 81 4.21 7.83 18.46
C ALA A 81 5.45 8.59 18.92
N GLY A 82 6.23 9.17 17.98
CA GLY A 82 7.36 10.04 18.30
C GLY A 82 6.96 11.30 19.05
N LEU A 83 5.92 12.02 18.59
CA LEU A 83 5.40 13.23 19.25
C LEU A 83 4.88 12.94 20.67
N MET A 84 4.14 11.85 20.85
CA MET A 84 3.65 11.44 22.18
C MET A 84 4.79 11.06 23.12
N ALA A 85 5.86 10.42 22.62
CA ALA A 85 7.02 10.09 23.43
C ALA A 85 7.75 11.35 23.95
N VAL A 86 7.87 12.39 23.11
CA VAL A 86 8.45 13.68 23.51
C VAL A 86 7.54 14.43 24.47
N ALA A 87 6.22 14.46 24.21
CA ALA A 87 5.26 15.13 25.08
C ALA A 87 5.18 14.51 26.48
N ASN A 88 5.41 13.20 26.61
CA ASN A 88 5.32 12.48 27.89
C ASN A 88 6.65 12.42 28.66
N ASN A 89 7.77 12.85 28.05
CA ASN A 89 9.10 12.96 28.66
C ASN A 89 9.54 14.43 28.87
N GLY A 90 8.66 15.39 28.60
CA GLY A 90 8.90 16.83 28.80
C GLY A 90 8.25 17.37 30.05
#